data_AF-A0A554MMF9-F1
#
_entry.id   AF-A0A554MMF9-F1
#
_cell.length_a   1.000
_cell.length_b   1.000
_cell.length_c   1.000
_cell.angle_alpha   90.00
_cell.angle_beta   90.00
_cell.angle_gamma   90.00
#
_symmetry.space_group_name_H-M   'P 1'
#
loop_
_entity.id
_entity.type
_entity.pdbx_description
1 polymer ?
#
loop_
_entity_poly.entity_id
_entity_poly.type
_entity_poly.pdbx_seq_one_letter_code
_entity_poly.pdbx_strand_id
1 'polypeptide(L)'
;MFPGVWSFKGYFDLVDYKVVHDQYRNVFRYILQLSDRSESSNVEKKKLEHSRLIPSEVKREVWKRDGGECVICGDNKNLHFDHDLPFSRGGTSLSTKNVRLLCMKHNLQKSDKIE
;
A
#
# COMPACT_ATOMS: atom_id res chain seq x y z
N MET A 1 -3.00 -7.02 -14.33
CA MET A 1 -3.01 -6.25 -13.06
C MET A 1 -4.43 -5.75 -12.85
N PHE A 2 -5.02 -5.95 -11.68
CA PHE A 2 -6.42 -5.55 -11.44
C PHE A 2 -6.54 -4.01 -11.38
N PRO A 3 -7.61 -3.42 -11.96
CA PRO A 3 -7.89 -2.00 -11.80
C PRO A 3 -7.97 -1.62 -10.31
N GLY A 4 -7.34 -0.51 -9.93
CA GLY A 4 -7.39 0.01 -8.55
C GLY A 4 -6.38 -0.60 -7.55
N VAL A 5 -5.62 -1.63 -7.93
CA VAL A 5 -4.65 -2.27 -7.02
C VAL A 5 -3.26 -1.65 -7.15
N TRP A 6 -2.82 -0.95 -6.11
CA TRP A 6 -1.46 -0.39 -6.00
C TRP A 6 -0.45 -1.49 -5.64
N SER A 7 0.60 -1.61 -6.42
CA SER A 7 1.69 -2.60 -6.24
C SER A 7 3.05 -1.93 -6.41
N PHE A 8 4.08 -2.52 -5.81
CA PHE A 8 5.46 -2.08 -6.00
C PHE A 8 5.90 -2.30 -7.46
N LYS A 9 6.48 -1.27 -8.08
CA LYS A 9 6.88 -1.24 -9.51
C LYS A 9 8.39 -1.20 -9.74
N GLY A 10 9.18 -1.48 -8.71
CA GLY A 10 10.63 -1.35 -8.75
C GLY A 10 11.12 -0.03 -8.17
N TYR A 11 12.43 0.13 -8.22
CA TYR A 11 13.13 1.33 -7.76
C TYR A 11 13.35 2.29 -8.92
N PHE A 12 13.30 3.58 -8.62
CA PHE A 12 13.57 4.63 -9.60
C PHE A 12 14.64 5.56 -9.04
N ASP A 13 15.63 5.88 -9.87
CA ASP A 13 16.61 6.91 -9.56
C ASP A 13 16.01 8.28 -9.89
N LEU A 14 16.22 9.25 -9.00
CA LEU A 14 15.87 10.64 -9.25
C LEU A 14 16.94 11.25 -10.16
N VAL A 15 16.59 11.50 -11.41
CA VAL A 15 17.52 12.03 -12.40
C VAL A 15 17.58 13.55 -12.33
N ASP A 16 16.43 14.19 -12.16
CA ASP A 16 16.33 15.65 -12.18
C ASP A 16 15.01 16.12 -11.53
N TYR A 17 14.89 17.42 -11.30
CA TYR A 17 13.64 18.08 -10.92
C TYR A 17 13.52 19.46 -11.56
N LYS A 18 12.28 19.93 -11.72
CA LYS A 18 12.00 21.32 -12.10
C LYS A 18 10.84 21.89 -11.33
N VAL A 19 10.87 23.20 -11.12
CA VAL A 19 9.72 23.94 -10.57
C VAL A 19 8.83 24.35 -11.74
N VAL A 20 7.54 24.03 -11.66
CA VAL A 20 6.53 24.38 -12.67
C VAL A 20 5.38 25.08 -11.96
N HIS A 21 4.82 26.12 -12.57
CA HIS A 21 3.62 26.77 -12.06
C HIS A 21 2.37 26.11 -12.67
N ASP A 22 1.49 25.51 -11.87
CA ASP A 22 0.29 24.76 -12.34
C ASP A 22 -0.96 25.63 -12.56
N GLN A 23 -0.76 26.95 -12.66
CA GLN A 23 -1.77 28.02 -12.63
C GLN A 23 -2.19 28.49 -11.23
N TYR A 24 -2.01 27.67 -10.18
CA TYR A 24 -2.35 28.07 -8.80
C TYR A 24 -1.14 28.14 -7.88
N ARG A 25 -0.15 27.29 -8.10
CA ARG A 25 1.03 27.21 -7.25
C ARG A 25 2.25 26.71 -8.00
N ASN A 26 3.42 27.02 -7.45
CA ASN A 26 4.67 26.39 -7.83
C ASN A 26 4.69 24.95 -7.30
N VAL A 27 4.95 23.99 -8.18
CA VAL A 27 5.06 22.57 -7.87
C VAL A 27 6.40 22.02 -8.35
N PHE A 28 6.98 21.09 -7.58
CA PHE A 28 8.14 20.32 -8.01
C PHE A 28 7.69 19.17 -8.93
N ARG A 29 8.23 19.12 -10.14
CA ARG A 29 8.12 17.98 -11.04
C ARG A 29 9.43 17.20 -11.01
N TYR A 30 9.38 16.03 -10.39
CA TYR A 30 10.50 15.09 -10.35
C TYR A 30 10.54 14.23 -11.62
N ILE A 31 11.73 14.01 -12.16
CA ILE A 31 12.00 13.16 -13.31
C ILE A 31 12.68 11.90 -12.80
N LEU A 32 11.98 10.78 -12.91
CA LEU A 32 12.39 9.49 -12.36
C LEU A 32 12.72 8.52 -13.49
N GLN A 33 13.84 7.82 -13.38
CA GLN A 33 14.24 6.76 -14.31
C GLN A 33 14.24 5.42 -13.58
N LEU A 34 13.75 4.36 -14.23
CA LEU A 34 13.78 3.03 -13.66
C LEU A 34 15.23 2.64 -13.38
N SER A 35 15.51 2.18 -12.16
CA SER A 35 16.85 1.82 -11.73
C SER A 35 17.17 0.37 -12.11
N ASP A 36 18.39 0.12 -12.57
CA ASP A 36 18.93 -1.22 -12.79
C ASP A 36 19.34 -1.91 -11.48
N ARG A 37 19.17 -1.24 -10.33
CA ARG A 37 19.35 -1.83 -9.01
C ARG A 37 18.37 -3.00 -8.84
N SER A 38 18.88 -4.21 -9.05
CA SER A 38 18.31 -5.42 -8.46
C SER A 38 18.33 -5.28 -6.94
N GLU A 39 17.50 -6.04 -6.21
CA GLU A 39 17.48 -6.04 -4.73
C GLU A 39 18.85 -6.29 -4.06
N SER A 40 19.90 -6.54 -4.84
CA SER A 40 21.26 -6.88 -4.46
C SER A 40 22.18 -5.66 -4.26
N SER A 41 21.75 -4.67 -3.49
CA SER A 41 22.72 -4.00 -2.61
C SER A 41 22.72 -4.77 -1.30
N ASN A 42 23.85 -5.39 -0.97
CA ASN A 42 24.19 -6.02 0.32
C ASN A 42 24.17 -5.00 1.49
N VAL A 43 23.14 -4.17 1.60
CA VAL A 43 22.71 -3.69 2.90
C VAL A 43 22.06 -4.91 3.49
N GLU A 44 22.65 -5.49 4.54
CA GLU A 44 21.99 -6.51 5.36
C GLU A 44 20.51 -6.14 5.41
N LYS A 45 19.66 -6.98 4.82
CA LYS A 45 18.22 -6.85 4.98
C LYS A 45 18.02 -6.99 6.48
N LYS A 46 18.13 -5.90 7.24
CA LYS A 46 17.44 -5.75 8.51
C LYS A 46 16.01 -5.93 8.07
N LYS A 47 15.57 -7.17 8.17
CA LYS A 47 14.19 -7.57 8.12
C LYS A 47 13.56 -6.62 9.10
N LEU A 48 12.92 -5.57 8.59
CA LEU A 48 12.09 -4.71 9.42
C LEU A 48 11.00 -5.67 9.82
N GLU A 49 11.21 -6.35 10.97
CA GLU A 49 10.39 -7.48 11.42
C GLU A 49 8.93 -7.04 11.54
N HIS A 50 8.68 -5.73 11.55
CA HIS A 50 7.38 -5.10 11.51
C HIS A 50 7.37 -3.93 10.51
N SER A 51 7.35 -4.20 9.20
CA SER A 51 6.97 -3.17 8.21
C SER A 51 5.45 -3.07 8.12
N ARG A 52 4.92 -1.84 8.22
CA ARG A 52 3.49 -1.55 7.96
C ARG A 52 3.11 -1.78 6.49
N LEU A 53 4.09 -1.93 5.60
CA LEU A 53 3.86 -2.16 4.19
C LEU A 53 3.31 -3.58 3.98
N ILE A 54 2.10 -3.66 3.45
CA ILE A 54 1.47 -4.93 3.05
C ILE A 54 2.11 -5.39 1.73
N PRO A 55 2.75 -6.58 1.68
CA PRO A 55 3.38 -7.09 0.46
C PRO A 55 2.38 -7.22 -0.71
N SER A 56 2.88 -7.06 -1.93
CA SER A 56 2.06 -7.15 -3.15
C SER A 56 1.33 -8.50 -3.28
N GLU A 57 1.96 -9.59 -2.83
CA GLU A 57 1.36 -10.92 -2.81
C GLU A 57 0.15 -11.01 -1.88
N VAL A 58 0.30 -10.52 -0.64
CA VAL A 58 -0.79 -10.44 0.34
C VAL A 58 -1.94 -9.58 -0.19
N LYS A 59 -1.65 -8.42 -0.79
CA LYS A 59 -2.68 -7.56 -1.39
C LYS A 59 -3.46 -8.28 -2.50
N ARG A 60 -2.76 -9.01 -3.37
CA ARG A 60 -3.36 -9.75 -4.47
C ARG A 60 -4.28 -10.85 -3.97
N GLU A 61 -3.84 -11.60 -2.96
CA GLU A 61 -4.63 -12.67 -2.36
C GLU A 61 -5.86 -12.14 -1.62
N VAL A 62 -5.70 -11.09 -0.81
CA VAL A 62 -6.80 -10.43 -0.12
C VAL A 62 -7.81 -9.85 -1.11
N TRP A 63 -7.35 -9.19 -2.17
CA TRP A 63 -8.24 -8.66 -3.20
C TRP A 63 -9.06 -9.76 -3.88
N LYS A 64 -8.41 -10.89 -4.22
CA LYS A 64 -9.10 -12.04 -4.82
C LYS A 64 -10.10 -12.68 -3.84
N ARG A 65 -9.72 -12.81 -2.57
CA ARG A 65 -10.56 -13.40 -1.51
C ARG A 65 -11.79 -12.53 -1.23
N ASP A 66 -11.61 -11.23 -1.13
CA ASP A 66 -12.65 -10.26 -0.76
C ASP A 66 -13.44 -9.77 -1.98
N GLY A 67 -13.20 -10.31 -3.18
CA GLY A 67 -13.93 -9.97 -4.39
C GLY A 67 -13.72 -8.55 -4.92
N GLY A 68 -12.77 -7.80 -4.35
CA GLY A 68 -12.67 -6.36 -4.60
C GLY A 68 -13.86 -5.58 -4.03
N GLU A 69 -14.40 -6.04 -2.89
CA GLU A 69 -15.54 -5.43 -2.20
C GLU A 69 -15.23 -5.31 -0.70
N CYS A 70 -15.92 -4.38 -0.03
CA CYS A 70 -15.85 -4.24 1.41
C CYS A 70 -16.48 -5.46 2.09
N VAL A 71 -15.74 -6.15 2.95
CA VAL A 71 -16.23 -7.37 3.63
C VAL A 71 -17.40 -7.14 4.59
N ILE A 72 -17.66 -5.88 4.97
CA ILE A 72 -18.75 -5.52 5.88
C ILE A 72 -20.05 -5.18 5.12
N CYS A 73 -19.97 -4.48 3.99
CA CYS A 73 -21.16 -3.93 3.31
C CYS A 73 -21.22 -4.16 1.80
N GLY A 74 -20.23 -4.81 1.19
CA GLY A 74 -20.20 -5.10 -0.25
C GLY A 74 -19.93 -3.89 -1.15
N ASP A 75 -19.61 -2.71 -0.61
CA ASP A 75 -19.26 -1.55 -1.45
C ASP A 75 -17.93 -1.81 -2.17
N ASN A 76 -17.82 -1.42 -3.43
CA ASN A 76 -16.64 -1.64 -4.27
C ASN A 76 -15.86 -0.35 -4.56
N LYS A 77 -16.20 0.75 -3.89
CA LYS A 77 -15.55 2.06 -4.05
C LYS A 77 -14.67 2.42 -2.85
N ASN A 78 -13.59 3.15 -3.14
CA ASN A 78 -12.65 3.67 -2.13
C ASN A 78 -12.24 2.61 -1.09
N LEU A 79 -11.74 1.49 -1.60
CA LEU A 79 -11.33 0.36 -0.79
C LEU A 79 -9.94 0.56 -0.21
N HIS A 80 -9.79 0.15 1.04
CA HIS A 80 -8.57 0.18 1.81
C HIS A 80 -8.23 -1.23 2.29
N PHE A 81 -6.95 -1.57 2.27
CA PHE A 81 -6.45 -2.74 2.98
C PHE A 81 -6.27 -2.35 4.45
N ASP A 82 -7.10 -2.93 5.30
CA ASP A 82 -7.11 -2.70 6.74
C ASP A 82 -6.63 -3.95 7.49
N HIS A 83 -6.09 -3.76 8.70
CA HIS A 83 -5.60 -4.86 9.53
C HIS A 83 -6.62 -5.25 10.61
N ASP A 84 -6.98 -6.53 10.70
CA ASP A 84 -7.90 -7.05 11.74
C ASP A 84 -7.34 -6.79 13.15
N LEU A 85 -6.11 -7.25 13.42
CA LEU A 85 -5.25 -6.76 14.50
C LEU A 85 -4.46 -5.55 13.96
N PRO A 86 -4.70 -4.33 14.46
CA PRO A 86 -4.01 -3.14 13.97
C PRO A 86 -2.49 -3.29 14.07
N PHE A 87 -1.78 -2.78 13.06
CA PHE A 87 -0.32 -2.77 13.05
C PHE A 87 0.28 -2.15 14.32
N SER A 88 -0.32 -1.06 14.83
CA SER A 88 0.09 -0.40 16.08
C SER A 88 0.01 -1.29 17.33
N ARG A 89 -0.70 -2.42 17.24
CA ARG A 89 -0.88 -3.41 18.32
C ARG A 89 -0.21 -4.75 18.01
N GLY A 90 0.78 -4.75 17.11
CA GLY A 90 1.51 -5.98 16.73
C GLY A 90 0.88 -6.75 15.57
N GLY A 91 -0.08 -6.16 14.88
CA GLY A 91 -0.68 -6.72 13.67
C GLY A 91 0.34 -6.99 12.56
N THR A 92 0.36 -8.20 12.04
CA THR A 92 1.23 -8.55 10.90
C THR A 92 0.65 -8.09 9.56
N SER A 93 1.51 -7.52 8.71
CA SER A 93 1.18 -7.22 7.31
C SER A 93 1.43 -8.40 6.36
N LEU A 94 2.03 -9.49 6.87
CA LEU A 94 2.50 -10.61 6.05
C LEU A 94 1.45 -11.72 5.89
N SER A 95 0.45 -11.76 6.76
CA SER A 95 -0.61 -12.76 6.72
C SER A 95 -1.86 -12.18 6.07
N THR A 96 -2.38 -12.85 5.05
CA THR A 96 -3.68 -12.53 4.47
C THR A 96 -4.81 -12.63 5.48
N LYS A 97 -4.66 -13.46 6.53
CA LYS A 97 -5.65 -13.61 7.60
C LYS A 97 -5.79 -12.40 8.51
N ASN A 98 -4.82 -11.48 8.49
CA ASN A 98 -4.83 -10.27 9.30
C ASN A 98 -5.10 -9.01 8.46
N VAL A 99 -5.47 -9.17 7.19
CA VAL A 99 -5.71 -8.06 6.26
C VAL A 99 -7.03 -8.29 5.54
N ARG A 100 -7.87 -7.25 5.47
CA ARG A 100 -9.18 -7.25 4.81
C ARG A 100 -9.41 -5.99 3.98
N LEU A 101 -10.34 -6.07 3.02
CA LEU A 101 -10.84 -4.91 2.30
C LEU A 101 -12.00 -4.24 3.05
N LEU A 102 -11.84 -2.96 3.34
CA LEU A 102 -12.88 -2.10 3.89
C LEU A 102 -13.09 -0.88 2.98
N CYS A 103 -14.34 -0.45 2.81
CA CYS A 103 -14.60 0.87 2.24
C CYS A 103 -14.16 1.97 3.21
N MET A 104 -13.93 3.18 2.69
CA MET A 104 -13.50 4.34 3.49
C MET A 104 -14.32 4.52 4.78
N LYS A 105 -15.66 4.38 4.72
CA LYS A 105 -16.54 4.56 5.88
C LYS A 105 -16.24 3.56 7.00
N HIS A 106 -16.18 2.27 6.67
CA HIS A 106 -15.92 1.22 7.66
C HIS A 106 -14.47 1.24 8.16
N ASN A 107 -13.51 1.54 7.28
CA ASN A 107 -12.12 1.71 7.67
C ASN A 107 -11.96 2.84 8.70
N LEU A 108 -12.60 3.99 8.48
CA LEU A 108 -12.57 5.11 9.43
C LEU A 108 -13.30 4.79 10.74
N GLN A 109 -14.42 4.07 10.68
CA GLN A 109 -15.18 3.67 11.86
C GLN A 109 -14.41 2.72 12.77
N LYS A 110 -13.67 1.77 12.17
CA LYS A 110 -12.83 0.82 12.90
C LYS A 110 -11.62 1.48 13.55
N SER A 111 -10.91 2.36 12.82
CA SER A 111 -9.69 3.02 13.32
C SER A 111 -8.66 1.98 13.81
N ASP A 112 -8.18 2.08 15.05
CA ASP A 112 -7.23 1.19 15.70
C ASP A 112 -7.90 0.16 16.65
N LYS A 113 -9.19 -0.10 16.46
CA LYS A 113 -9.91 -1.14 17.21
C LYS A 113 -9.62 -2.52 16.64
N ILE A 114 -9.73 -3.53 17.51
CA ILE A 114 -9.61 -4.95 17.20
C ILE A 114 -11.03 -5.49 17.02
N GLU A 115 -11.35 -6.05 15.86
CA GLU A 115 -12.69 -6.54 15.46
C GLU A 115 -12.60 -7.75 14.54
#